data_AF-A0A7R9FLA9-F1
#
_entry.id   AF-A0A7R9FLA9-F1
#
_cell.length_a   1.000
_cell.length_b   1.000
_cell.length_c   1.000
_cell.angle_alpha   90.00
_cell.angle_beta   90.00
_cell.angle_gamma   90.00
#
_symmetry.space_group_name_H-M   'P 1'
#
loop_
_entity.id
_entity.type
_entity.pdbx_description
1 polymer ?
#
loop_
_entity_poly.entity_id
_entity_poly.type
_entity_poly.pdbx_seq_one_letter_code
_entity_poly.pdbx_strand_id
1 'polypeptide(L)'
;MRALELLNYLAALDDDGNLTDLGAVMAEFPLDPQLAKMLIASCNHNCSNEILSITAMLLTKQIPLAVCVRDATKLVGCGLPPLLHYLVPQCFVRPNEAKKAADDAKMRFAHIDGDHLTLLNVYHAFKQNSEDPQWCYDNFVNYRSLKSGDNVRQQLSRIMDRFNLKRTSTDFTSKDYYINIRKALVTGFFMQVAHLERTGHYLTIKDNQVVQLHPSTCLDHKPEWVIYNEFVLTTKNYIRTVTDIKPEWLLKLSPQYYDLINFPQCEAKRQLELLQAKMETRQYQEGF
;
A
#
# COMPACT_ATOMS: atom_id res chain seq x y z
N MET A 1 -2.66 22.40 -7.69
CA MET A 1 -2.11 22.73 -6.37
C MET A 1 -1.84 21.49 -5.51
N ARG A 2 -2.78 20.53 -5.35
CA ARG A 2 -2.58 19.30 -4.52
C ARG A 2 -1.37 18.41 -4.87
N ALA A 3 -0.92 18.39 -6.14
CA ALA A 3 0.21 17.56 -6.58
C ALA A 3 1.57 18.07 -6.09
N LEU A 4 1.78 19.39 -6.03
CA LEU A 4 3.04 19.97 -5.54
C LEU A 4 3.20 19.76 -4.04
N GLU A 5 2.12 19.95 -3.28
CA GLU A 5 2.09 19.65 -1.84
C GLU A 5 2.39 18.17 -1.55
N LEU A 6 1.79 17.25 -2.31
CA LEU A 6 2.09 15.82 -2.20
C LEU A 6 3.58 15.53 -2.41
N LEU A 7 4.19 16.11 -3.44
CA LEU A 7 5.60 15.90 -3.75
C LEU A 7 6.54 16.54 -2.71
N ASN A 8 6.17 17.70 -2.16
CA ASN A 8 6.89 18.32 -1.05
C ASN A 8 6.80 17.43 0.22
N TYR A 9 5.61 16.92 0.58
CA TYR A 9 5.47 15.99 1.72
C TYR A 9 6.22 14.66 1.54
N LEU A 10 6.39 14.18 0.30
CA LEU A 10 7.19 13.00 -0.01
C LEU A 10 8.71 13.30 0.00
N ALA A 11 9.10 14.56 0.21
CA ALA A 11 10.46 15.07 0.09
C ALA A 11 11.07 14.89 -1.31
N ALA A 12 10.22 14.84 -2.34
CA ALA A 12 10.64 14.84 -3.75
C ALA A 12 10.95 16.26 -4.25
N LEU A 13 10.30 17.27 -3.66
CA LEU A 13 10.59 18.68 -3.87
C LEU A 13 11.02 19.33 -2.54
N ASP A 14 11.91 20.31 -2.61
CA ASP A 14 12.23 21.19 -1.47
C ASP A 14 11.12 22.24 -1.24
N ASP A 15 11.32 23.11 -0.25
CA ASP A 15 10.37 24.19 0.10
C ASP A 15 10.33 25.31 -0.95
N ASP A 16 11.37 25.41 -1.77
CA ASP A 16 11.48 26.36 -2.89
C ASP A 16 10.89 25.80 -4.21
N GLY A 17 10.52 24.51 -4.22
CA GLY A 17 9.95 23.80 -5.37
C GLY A 17 10.97 23.19 -6.34
N ASN A 18 12.25 23.09 -5.96
CA ASN A 18 13.27 22.40 -6.73
C ASN A 18 13.27 20.89 -6.47
N LEU A 19 13.75 20.14 -7.47
CA LEU A 19 13.85 18.68 -7.40
C LEU A 19 14.98 18.26 -6.46
N THR A 20 14.66 17.43 -5.46
CA THR A 20 15.66 16.85 -4.55
C THR A 20 16.34 15.64 -5.20
N ASP A 21 17.49 15.20 -4.66
CA ASP A 21 18.14 13.95 -5.10
C ASP A 21 17.20 12.74 -4.96
N LEU A 22 16.40 12.73 -3.90
CA LEU A 22 15.37 11.71 -3.70
C LEU A 22 14.30 11.79 -4.79
N GLY A 23 13.82 13.00 -5.10
CA GLY A 23 12.85 13.23 -6.18
C GLY A 23 13.37 12.80 -7.55
N ALA A 24 14.65 13.04 -7.82
CA ALA A 24 15.31 12.60 -9.06
C ALA A 24 15.33 11.07 -9.16
N VAL A 25 15.69 10.37 -8.09
CA VAL A 25 15.64 8.89 -8.06
C VAL A 25 14.20 8.38 -8.17
N MET A 26 13.23 9.04 -7.54
CA MET A 26 11.81 8.68 -7.63
C MET A 26 11.26 8.78 -9.06
N ALA A 27 11.69 9.81 -9.82
CA ALA A 27 11.22 10.05 -11.19
C ALA A 27 11.61 8.96 -12.19
N GLU A 28 12.63 8.16 -11.87
CA GLU A 28 13.14 7.08 -12.73
C GLU A 28 12.31 5.79 -12.62
N PHE A 29 11.50 5.68 -11.56
CA PHE A 29 10.60 4.55 -11.38
C PHE A 29 9.28 4.80 -12.12
N PRO A 30 8.75 3.83 -12.89
CA PRO A 30 7.46 3.93 -13.57
C PRO A 30 6.30 3.68 -12.57
N LEU A 31 6.31 4.43 -11.46
CA LEU A 31 5.47 4.23 -10.29
C LEU A 31 4.82 5.53 -9.85
N ASP A 32 3.72 5.43 -9.12
CA ASP A 32 3.20 6.57 -8.38
C ASP A 32 4.25 7.05 -7.35
N PRO A 33 4.38 8.37 -7.12
CA PRO A 33 5.38 8.92 -6.20
C PRO A 33 5.34 8.30 -4.79
N GLN A 34 4.15 7.93 -4.29
CA GLN A 34 3.99 7.27 -2.99
C GLN A 34 4.64 5.87 -2.97
N LEU A 35 4.45 5.09 -4.04
CA LEU A 35 5.05 3.76 -4.18
C LEU A 35 6.56 3.85 -4.40
N ALA A 36 7.03 4.82 -5.18
CA ALA A 36 8.45 5.07 -5.39
C ALA A 36 9.15 5.45 -4.07
N LYS A 37 8.55 6.38 -3.30
CA LYS A 37 9.04 6.77 -1.97
C LYS A 37 9.13 5.57 -1.03
N MET A 38 8.08 4.76 -0.96
CA MET A 38 8.04 3.55 -0.15
C MET A 38 9.16 2.57 -0.53
N LEU A 39 9.36 2.34 -1.82
CA LEU A 39 10.40 1.42 -2.30
C LEU A 39 11.80 1.91 -1.93
N ILE A 40 12.10 3.20 -2.10
CA ILE A 40 13.40 3.77 -1.75
C ILE A 40 13.61 3.74 -0.23
N ALA A 41 12.61 4.18 0.54
CA ALA A 41 12.69 4.22 2.01
C ALA A 41 12.79 2.82 2.64
N SER A 42 12.25 1.78 1.99
CA SER A 42 12.36 0.39 2.47
C SER A 42 13.79 -0.13 2.62
N CYS A 43 14.74 0.47 1.88
CA CYS A 43 16.16 0.16 2.01
C CYS A 43 16.70 0.50 3.40
N ASN A 44 16.15 1.53 4.05
CA ASN A 44 16.54 1.93 5.42
C ASN A 44 15.91 1.03 6.48
N HIS A 45 14.84 0.31 6.14
CA HIS A 45 14.12 -0.59 7.04
C HIS A 45 14.51 -2.06 6.89
N ASN A 46 15.50 -2.38 6.04
CA ASN A 46 15.95 -3.74 5.77
C ASN A 46 14.84 -4.69 5.27
N CYS A 47 13.84 -4.19 4.54
CA CYS A 47 12.69 -4.97 4.04
C CYS A 47 12.39 -4.72 2.55
N SER A 48 13.41 -4.29 1.81
CA SER A 48 13.30 -3.87 0.42
C SER A 48 12.85 -4.97 -0.55
N ASN A 49 13.19 -6.24 -0.31
CA ASN A 49 12.74 -7.33 -1.17
C ASN A 49 11.23 -7.61 -1.03
N GLU A 50 10.72 -7.50 0.19
CA GLU A 50 9.32 -7.70 0.51
C GLU A 50 8.50 -6.52 -0.04
N ILE A 51 8.97 -5.29 0.16
CA ILE A 51 8.35 -4.08 -0.38
C ILE A 51 8.36 -4.08 -1.91
N LEU A 52 9.44 -4.51 -2.54
CA LEU A 52 9.51 -4.67 -3.99
C LEU A 52 8.43 -5.63 -4.51
N SER A 53 8.19 -6.72 -3.77
CA SER A 53 7.16 -7.72 -4.11
C SER A 53 5.75 -7.18 -3.88
N ILE A 54 5.51 -6.49 -2.76
CA ILE A 54 4.22 -5.82 -2.47
C ILE A 54 3.92 -4.76 -3.53
N THR A 55 4.90 -3.90 -3.84
CA THR A 55 4.79 -2.85 -4.87
C THR A 55 4.40 -3.46 -6.20
N ALA A 56 5.09 -4.52 -6.63
CA ALA A 56 4.76 -5.23 -7.85
C ALA A 56 3.32 -5.75 -7.86
N MET A 57 2.86 -6.38 -6.77
CA MET A 57 1.49 -6.91 -6.63
C MET A 57 0.41 -5.82 -6.55
N LEU A 58 0.74 -4.62 -6.07
CA LEU A 58 -0.18 -3.47 -6.09
C LEU A 58 -0.32 -2.89 -7.49
N LEU A 59 0.73 -2.95 -8.31
CA LEU A 59 0.77 -2.39 -9.66
C LEU A 59 0.15 -3.30 -10.72
N THR A 60 0.00 -4.60 -10.46
CA THR A 60 -0.74 -5.50 -11.37
C THR A 60 -2.19 -5.08 -11.57
N LYS A 61 -2.66 -4.11 -10.77
CA LYS A 61 -3.94 -3.45 -10.94
C LYS A 61 -4.04 -2.61 -12.21
N GLN A 62 -2.91 -2.14 -12.73
CA GLN A 62 -2.86 -1.13 -13.79
C GLN A 62 -2.20 -1.68 -15.05
N ILE A 63 -2.75 -2.75 -15.61
CA ILE A 63 -2.47 -3.07 -17.01
C ILE A 63 -3.70 -2.66 -17.80
N PRO A 64 -3.76 -1.43 -18.36
CA PRO A 64 -4.50 -1.29 -19.60
C PRO A 64 -3.87 -2.28 -20.57
N LEU A 65 -4.71 -2.94 -21.35
CA LEU A 65 -4.38 -3.86 -22.43
C LEU A 65 -3.54 -3.13 -23.51
N ALA A 66 -2.33 -2.68 -23.19
CA ALA A 66 -1.40 -1.99 -24.06
C ALA A 66 -0.51 -3.00 -24.79
N VAL A 67 -1.17 -3.97 -25.43
CA VAL A 67 -0.65 -4.71 -26.58
C VAL A 67 -1.74 -4.69 -27.65
N CYS A 68 -2.15 -3.49 -28.05
CA CYS A 68 -2.79 -3.26 -29.35
C CYS A 68 -2.69 -1.78 -29.76
N VAL A 69 -1.48 -1.19 -29.68
CA VAL A 69 -1.17 0.03 -30.44
C VAL A 69 -0.41 -0.40 -31.69
N ARG A 70 -1.15 -0.99 -32.64
CA ARG A 70 -0.69 -1.02 -34.04
C ARG A 70 -1.72 -0.57 -35.07
N ASP A 71 -3.00 -0.40 -34.72
CA ASP A 71 -3.98 0.15 -35.68
C ASP A 71 -5.00 1.07 -34.99
N ALA A 72 -4.64 2.36 -34.88
CA ALA A 72 -5.48 3.42 -34.33
C ALA A 72 -6.53 3.96 -35.33
N THR A 73 -6.97 3.16 -36.30
CA THR A 73 -7.90 3.60 -37.38
C THR A 73 -9.22 2.85 -37.44
N LYS A 74 -9.52 1.93 -36.50
CA LYS A 74 -10.76 1.13 -36.53
C LYS A 74 -11.68 1.21 -35.30
N LEU A 75 -11.63 2.30 -34.53
CA LEU A 75 -12.55 2.49 -33.38
C LEU A 75 -13.46 3.72 -33.52
N VAL A 76 -14.18 3.80 -34.63
CA VAL A 76 -15.38 4.65 -34.74
C VAL A 76 -16.56 3.70 -34.95
N GLY A 77 -17.36 3.44 -33.92
CA GLY A 77 -18.63 2.71 -34.11
C GLY A 77 -19.18 1.87 -32.96
N CYS A 78 -18.55 1.80 -31.79
CA CYS A 78 -19.15 1.08 -30.66
C CYS A 78 -19.56 2.08 -29.57
N GLY A 79 -20.87 2.31 -29.45
CA GLY A 79 -21.44 3.08 -28.34
C GLY A 79 -21.04 2.46 -27.01
N LEU A 80 -20.18 3.15 -26.26
CA LEU A 80 -19.86 2.78 -24.89
C LEU A 80 -21.01 3.19 -23.96
N PRO A 81 -21.47 2.31 -23.06
CA PRO A 81 -22.28 2.74 -21.94
C PRO A 81 -21.43 3.55 -20.93
N PRO A 82 -22.02 4.51 -20.22
CA PRO A 82 -21.32 5.31 -19.24
C PRO A 82 -21.08 4.49 -17.96
N LEU A 83 -19.81 4.41 -17.57
CA LEU A 83 -19.32 4.16 -16.20
C LEU A 83 -19.96 2.97 -15.45
N LEU A 84 -19.23 1.85 -15.34
CA LEU A 84 -19.12 1.08 -14.09
C LEU A 84 -18.03 0.02 -14.22
N HIS A 85 -17.00 0.18 -13.37
CA HIS A 85 -15.94 -0.78 -13.07
C HIS A 85 -14.96 -1.13 -14.20
N TYR A 86 -13.90 -0.33 -14.34
CA TYR A 86 -12.59 -0.90 -14.62
C TYR A 86 -12.20 -1.80 -13.44
N LEU A 87 -12.73 -3.03 -13.43
CA LEU A 87 -12.33 -4.09 -12.51
C LEU A 87 -10.92 -4.52 -12.90
N VAL A 88 -9.96 -3.75 -12.40
CA VAL A 88 -8.68 -4.23 -11.91
C VAL A 88 -8.79 -5.73 -11.57
N PRO A 89 -8.11 -6.65 -12.30
CA PRO A 89 -8.14 -8.04 -11.92
C PRO A 89 -7.40 -8.18 -10.59
N GLN A 90 -8.18 -8.21 -9.51
CA GLN A 90 -7.72 -8.56 -8.18
C GLN A 90 -6.97 -9.89 -8.28
N CYS A 91 -5.83 -10.01 -7.60
CA CYS A 91 -5.05 -11.25 -7.55
C CYS A 91 -5.93 -12.44 -7.15
N PHE A 92 -6.97 -12.21 -6.34
CA PHE A 92 -7.98 -13.20 -5.99
C PHE A 92 -9.13 -13.21 -6.99
N VAL A 93 -9.45 -14.41 -7.47
CA VAL A 93 -10.61 -14.70 -8.31
C VAL A 93 -11.75 -15.14 -7.39
N ARG A 94 -12.94 -14.55 -7.54
CA ARG A 94 -14.11 -14.91 -6.73
C ARG A 94 -15.32 -15.21 -7.63
N PRO A 95 -15.42 -16.42 -8.18
CA PRO A 95 -16.56 -16.83 -9.02
C PRO A 95 -17.86 -16.77 -8.22
N ASN A 96 -18.98 -16.47 -8.87
CA ASN A 96 -20.26 -16.32 -8.17
C ASN A 96 -20.78 -17.64 -7.59
N GLU A 97 -20.45 -18.74 -8.27
CA GLU A 97 -20.86 -20.11 -7.97
C GLU A 97 -20.04 -20.71 -6.83
N ALA A 98 -18.79 -20.25 -6.66
CA ALA A 98 -17.81 -20.82 -5.73
C ALA A 98 -17.28 -19.78 -4.70
N LYS A 99 -18.11 -18.79 -4.32
CA LYS A 99 -17.73 -17.70 -3.40
C LYS A 99 -17.08 -18.22 -2.11
N LYS A 100 -17.70 -19.21 -1.47
CA LYS A 100 -17.20 -19.77 -0.21
C LYS A 100 -15.83 -20.43 -0.37
N ALA A 101 -15.65 -21.24 -1.42
CA ALA A 101 -14.37 -21.90 -1.69
C ALA A 101 -13.25 -20.88 -2.01
N ALA A 102 -13.57 -19.81 -2.72
CA ALA A 102 -12.63 -18.72 -2.99
C ALA A 102 -12.26 -17.94 -1.72
N ASP A 103 -13.24 -17.67 -0.86
CA ASP A 103 -13.01 -16.98 0.43
C ASP A 103 -12.17 -17.88 1.36
N ASP A 104 -12.46 -19.19 1.45
CA ASP A 104 -11.68 -20.16 2.24
C ASP A 104 -10.24 -20.28 1.71
N ALA A 105 -10.04 -20.34 0.40
CA ALA A 105 -8.72 -20.38 -0.21
C ALA A 105 -7.91 -19.11 0.06
N LYS A 106 -8.56 -17.95 0.00
CA LYS A 106 -7.95 -16.66 0.34
C LYS A 106 -7.52 -16.59 1.80
N MET A 107 -8.34 -17.12 2.72
CA MET A 107 -8.02 -17.15 4.15
C MET A 107 -6.76 -17.96 4.47
N ARG A 108 -6.36 -18.92 3.61
CA ARG A 108 -5.08 -19.65 3.76
C ARG A 108 -3.85 -18.74 3.68
N PHE A 109 -3.95 -17.61 2.98
CA PHE A 109 -2.86 -16.64 2.83
C PHE A 109 -3.00 -15.43 3.75
N ALA A 110 -4.12 -15.32 4.48
CA ALA A 110 -4.45 -14.17 5.29
C ALA A 110 -3.38 -13.93 6.37
N HIS A 111 -2.90 -12.70 6.46
CA HIS A 111 -2.03 -12.25 7.53
C HIS A 111 -2.82 -11.41 8.53
N ILE A 112 -2.59 -11.65 9.83
CA ILE A 112 -3.31 -10.98 10.94
C ILE A 112 -3.20 -9.45 10.89
N ASP A 113 -2.04 -8.94 10.46
CA ASP A 113 -1.77 -7.49 10.44
C ASP A 113 -2.28 -6.78 9.18
N GLY A 114 -2.70 -7.49 8.12
CA GLY A 114 -3.31 -6.82 6.96
C GLY A 114 -3.11 -7.42 5.58
N ASP A 115 -3.82 -6.81 4.62
CA ASP A 115 -3.92 -7.24 3.23
C ASP A 115 -2.61 -7.08 2.45
N HIS A 116 -1.76 -6.08 2.75
CA HIS A 116 -0.47 -5.94 2.07
C HIS A 116 0.43 -7.15 2.32
N LEU A 117 0.39 -7.70 3.54
CA LEU A 117 1.12 -8.89 3.92
C LEU A 117 0.45 -10.16 3.36
N THR A 118 -0.87 -10.20 3.28
CA THR A 118 -1.58 -11.24 2.53
C THR A 118 -1.15 -11.27 1.06
N LEU A 119 -0.98 -10.12 0.40
CA LEU A 119 -0.46 -10.05 -0.98
C LEU A 119 0.97 -10.61 -1.09
N LEU A 120 1.82 -10.29 -0.11
CA LEU A 120 3.18 -10.83 -0.03
C LEU A 120 3.16 -12.36 0.11
N ASN A 121 2.31 -12.90 0.98
CA ASN A 121 2.16 -14.35 1.19
C ASN A 121 1.73 -15.07 -0.09
N VAL A 122 0.75 -14.52 -0.83
CA VAL A 122 0.31 -15.10 -2.10
C VAL A 122 1.45 -15.11 -3.12
N TYR A 123 2.20 -14.01 -3.22
CA TYR A 123 3.33 -13.92 -4.13
C TYR A 123 4.44 -14.93 -3.78
N HIS A 124 4.80 -15.05 -2.50
CA HIS A 124 5.77 -16.04 -2.05
C HIS A 124 5.30 -17.48 -2.33
N ALA A 125 4.04 -17.79 -2.03
CA ALA A 125 3.48 -19.11 -2.29
C ALA A 125 3.47 -19.43 -3.80
N PHE A 126 3.17 -18.46 -4.66
CA PHE A 126 3.24 -18.62 -6.11
C PHE A 126 4.67 -18.95 -6.58
N LYS A 127 5.68 -18.26 -6.06
CA LYS A 127 7.09 -18.53 -6.40
C LYS A 127 7.58 -19.87 -5.85
N GLN A 128 7.15 -20.26 -4.65
CA GLN A 128 7.49 -21.55 -4.04
C GLN A 128 6.90 -22.73 -4.82
N ASN A 129 5.70 -22.57 -5.39
CA ASN A 129 5.05 -23.59 -6.22
C ASN A 129 5.48 -23.51 -7.70
N SER A 130 6.68 -22.99 -7.98
CA SER A 130 7.28 -22.95 -9.33
C SER A 130 6.41 -22.29 -10.39
N GLU A 131 5.59 -21.31 -9.99
CA GLU A 131 4.73 -20.54 -10.90
C GLU A 131 3.72 -21.41 -11.66
N ASP A 132 3.26 -22.49 -11.04
CA ASP A 132 2.34 -23.45 -11.64
C ASP A 132 0.93 -22.86 -11.90
N PRO A 133 0.43 -22.88 -13.15
CA PRO A 133 -0.93 -22.47 -13.47
C PRO A 133 -2.01 -23.29 -12.76
N GLN A 134 -1.77 -24.59 -12.52
CA GLN A 134 -2.74 -25.45 -11.84
C GLN A 134 -2.88 -25.06 -10.37
N TRP A 135 -1.76 -24.83 -9.68
CA TRP A 135 -1.76 -24.26 -8.32
C TRP A 135 -2.56 -22.95 -8.23
N CYS A 136 -2.45 -22.06 -9.22
CA CYS A 136 -3.23 -20.83 -9.26
C CYS A 136 -4.74 -21.09 -9.36
N TYR A 137 -5.16 -22.06 -10.17
CA TYR A 137 -6.56 -22.46 -10.29
C TYR A 137 -7.10 -23.01 -8.97
N ASP A 138 -6.37 -23.93 -8.35
CA ASP A 138 -6.77 -24.60 -7.10
C ASP A 138 -6.84 -23.63 -5.89
N ASN A 139 -6.10 -22.52 -5.95
CA ASN A 139 -6.07 -21.49 -4.91
C ASN A 139 -6.89 -20.24 -5.23
N PHE A 140 -7.67 -20.25 -6.33
CA PHE A 140 -8.47 -19.11 -6.77
C PHE A 140 -7.63 -17.83 -6.95
N VAL A 141 -6.40 -17.98 -7.46
CA VAL A 141 -5.49 -16.86 -7.73
C VAL A 141 -5.33 -16.66 -9.24
N ASN A 142 -5.31 -15.40 -9.68
CA ASN A 142 -5.16 -15.07 -11.08
C ASN A 142 -3.70 -15.19 -11.53
N TYR A 143 -3.41 -16.26 -12.29
CA TYR A 143 -2.09 -16.52 -12.86
C TYR A 143 -1.55 -15.36 -13.71
N ARG A 144 -2.40 -14.71 -14.53
CA ARG A 144 -1.96 -13.60 -15.39
C ARG A 144 -1.54 -12.38 -14.56
N SER A 145 -2.32 -12.07 -13.51
CA SER A 145 -1.97 -10.99 -12.59
C SER A 145 -0.64 -11.28 -11.90
N LEU A 146 -0.45 -12.50 -11.37
CA LEU A 146 0.80 -12.88 -10.68
C LEU A 146 2.02 -12.86 -11.62
N LYS A 147 1.90 -13.39 -12.83
CA LYS A 147 2.98 -13.34 -13.83
C LYS A 147 3.33 -11.91 -14.22
N SER A 148 2.33 -11.05 -14.38
CA SER A 148 2.62 -9.65 -14.62
C SER A 148 3.28 -8.98 -13.43
N GLY A 149 2.89 -9.33 -12.20
CA GLY A 149 3.54 -8.86 -10.98
C GLY A 149 5.00 -9.26 -10.94
N ASP A 150 5.32 -10.51 -11.26
CA ASP A 150 6.72 -10.97 -11.33
C ASP A 150 7.53 -10.18 -12.38
N ASN A 151 6.96 -9.92 -13.57
CA ASN A 151 7.61 -9.09 -14.59
C ASN A 151 7.88 -7.66 -14.10
N VAL A 152 6.90 -7.02 -13.46
CA VAL A 152 7.06 -5.67 -12.89
C VAL A 152 8.14 -5.68 -11.80
N ARG A 153 8.12 -6.69 -10.92
CA ARG A 153 9.13 -6.86 -9.87
C ARG A 153 10.54 -6.97 -10.46
N GLN A 154 10.71 -7.75 -11.53
CA GLN A 154 12.00 -7.88 -12.22
C GLN A 154 12.45 -6.54 -12.82
N GLN A 155 11.56 -5.79 -13.47
CA GLN A 155 11.87 -4.47 -14.01
C GLN A 155 12.32 -3.50 -12.91
N LEU A 156 11.53 -3.39 -11.83
CA LEU A 156 11.85 -2.55 -10.69
C LEU A 156 13.18 -2.96 -10.03
N SER A 157 13.46 -4.26 -9.93
CA SER A 157 14.74 -4.76 -9.38
C SER A 157 15.96 -4.29 -10.18
N ARG A 158 15.85 -4.21 -11.52
CA ARG A 158 16.93 -3.71 -12.39
C ARG A 158 17.14 -2.21 -12.22
N ILE A 159 16.07 -1.46 -12.00
CA ILE A 159 16.15 -0.02 -11.71
C ILE A 159 16.81 0.19 -10.34
N MET A 160 16.42 -0.58 -9.32
CA MET A 160 17.07 -0.53 -8.00
C MET A 160 18.57 -0.82 -8.07
N ASP A 161 18.96 -1.84 -8.85
CA ASP A 161 20.37 -2.19 -9.04
C ASP A 161 21.14 -1.05 -9.74
N ARG A 162 20.52 -0.36 -10.72
CA ARG A 162 21.12 0.80 -11.42
C ARG A 162 21.41 1.97 -10.47
N PHE A 163 20.52 2.23 -9.52
CA PHE A 163 20.68 3.29 -8.51
C PHE A 163 21.41 2.82 -7.25
N ASN A 164 22.01 1.63 -7.27
CA ASN A 164 22.75 1.04 -6.15
C ASN A 164 21.94 0.97 -4.84
N LEU A 165 20.62 0.77 -4.95
CA LEU A 165 19.72 0.60 -3.82
C LEU A 165 19.87 -0.81 -3.25
N LYS A 166 20.18 -0.90 -1.95
CA LYS A 166 20.45 -2.18 -1.29
C LYS A 166 19.19 -3.03 -1.21
N ARG A 167 19.23 -4.21 -1.83
CA ARG A 167 18.20 -5.25 -1.68
C ARG A 167 18.48 -6.13 -0.47
N THR A 168 17.90 -5.77 0.66
CA THR A 168 17.98 -6.47 1.93
C THR A 168 16.63 -7.02 2.35
N SER A 169 16.64 -8.18 3.00
CA SER A 169 15.54 -8.75 3.76
C SER A 169 15.99 -8.94 5.21
N THR A 170 15.10 -8.66 6.16
CA THR A 170 15.31 -9.00 7.56
C THR A 170 15.12 -10.50 7.74
N ASP A 171 15.74 -11.09 8.77
CA ASP A 171 15.51 -12.50 9.08
C ASP A 171 14.03 -12.74 9.42
N PHE A 172 13.44 -13.78 8.83
CA PHE A 172 12.04 -14.15 9.00
C PHE A 172 11.72 -14.57 10.44
N THR A 173 12.71 -15.08 11.18
CA THR A 173 12.51 -15.46 12.59
C THR A 173 12.45 -14.25 13.53
N SER A 174 12.92 -13.08 13.07
CA SER A 174 12.89 -11.86 13.85
C SER A 174 11.47 -11.30 13.94
N LYS A 175 11.11 -10.83 15.14
CA LYS A 175 9.87 -10.06 15.36
C LYS A 175 9.81 -8.80 14.52
N ASP A 176 10.96 -8.26 14.13
CA ASP A 176 11.05 -7.02 13.37
C ASP A 176 10.70 -7.19 11.89
N TYR A 177 10.62 -8.42 11.37
CA TYR A 177 10.37 -8.68 9.95
C TYR A 177 9.09 -7.99 9.46
N TYR A 178 7.93 -8.31 10.06
CA TYR A 178 6.66 -7.69 9.68
C TYR A 178 6.54 -6.23 10.11
N ILE A 179 7.17 -5.87 11.24
CA ILE A 179 7.18 -4.48 11.73
C ILE A 179 7.89 -3.57 10.74
N ASN A 180 9.03 -4.00 10.19
CA ASN A 180 9.81 -3.23 9.23
C ASN A 180 9.05 -3.05 7.91
N ILE A 181 8.33 -4.07 7.44
CA ILE A 181 7.48 -3.96 6.25
C ILE A 181 6.36 -2.94 6.50
N ARG A 182 5.67 -3.02 7.65
CA ARG A 182 4.59 -2.09 8.01
C ARG A 182 5.10 -0.66 8.17
N LYS A 183 6.29 -0.45 8.76
CA LYS A 183 6.94 0.87 8.83
C LYS A 183 7.28 1.40 7.45
N ALA A 184 7.79 0.56 6.55
CA ALA A 184 8.05 0.98 5.17
C ALA A 184 6.76 1.41 4.45
N LEU A 185 5.63 0.68 4.63
CA LEU A 185 4.33 1.12 4.08
C LEU A 185 3.95 2.53 4.53
N VAL A 186 4.18 2.87 5.81
CA VAL A 186 3.92 4.22 6.34
C VAL A 186 4.68 5.30 5.56
N THR A 187 5.94 5.07 5.19
CA THR A 187 6.76 6.09 4.51
C THR A 187 6.21 6.56 3.16
N GLY A 188 5.45 5.73 2.45
CA GLY A 188 4.78 6.10 1.20
C GLY A 188 3.31 6.45 1.37
N PHE A 189 2.61 5.75 2.26
CA PHE A 189 1.15 5.83 2.42
C PHE A 189 0.70 6.61 3.67
N PHE A 190 1.57 7.43 4.27
CA PHE A 190 1.23 8.23 5.46
C PHE A 190 0.04 9.19 5.25
N MET A 191 -0.27 9.58 4.01
CA MET A 191 -1.45 10.39 3.71
C MET A 191 -2.75 9.56 3.67
N GLN A 192 -2.64 8.26 3.45
CA GLN A 192 -3.77 7.33 3.30
C GLN A 192 -3.98 6.52 4.58
N VAL A 193 -4.24 7.24 5.66
CA VAL A 193 -4.48 6.67 6.99
C VAL A 193 -5.92 6.93 7.41
N ALA A 194 -6.50 5.97 8.14
CA ALA A 194 -7.80 6.12 8.79
C ALA A 194 -7.73 5.71 10.27
N HIS A 195 -8.51 6.40 11.10
CA HIS A 195 -8.64 6.18 12.53
C HIS A 195 -10.01 5.62 12.87
N LEU A 196 -10.10 4.64 13.75
CA LEU A 196 -11.34 4.05 14.23
C LEU A 196 -11.98 4.95 15.31
N GLU A 197 -13.18 5.43 15.04
CA GLU A 197 -13.97 6.17 16.04
C GLU A 197 -14.70 5.21 16.98
N ARG A 198 -15.08 5.69 18.17
CA ARG A 198 -15.86 4.92 19.18
C ARG A 198 -17.20 4.39 18.66
N THR A 199 -17.75 5.06 17.66
CA THR A 199 -18.98 4.70 16.96
C THR A 199 -18.81 3.49 16.03
N GLY A 200 -17.57 3.04 15.78
CA GLY A 200 -17.25 1.83 15.03
C GLY A 200 -17.06 2.03 13.51
N HIS A 201 -17.12 3.27 13.03
CA HIS A 201 -16.71 3.67 11.69
C HIS A 201 -15.30 4.26 11.70
N TYR A 202 -14.65 4.31 10.54
CA TYR A 202 -13.34 4.93 10.40
C TYR A 202 -13.48 6.36 9.86
N LEU A 203 -12.58 7.24 10.26
CA LEU A 203 -12.41 8.58 9.69
C LEU A 203 -11.04 8.69 9.03
N THR A 204 -11.02 9.16 7.78
CA THR A 204 -9.75 9.44 7.10
C THR A 204 -9.05 10.65 7.70
N ILE A 205 -7.73 10.58 7.81
CA ILE A 205 -6.91 11.68 8.33
C ILE A 205 -6.97 12.90 7.39
N LYS A 206 -7.05 14.11 7.98
CA LYS A 206 -7.24 15.44 7.36
C LYS A 206 -8.56 15.67 6.62
N ASP A 207 -9.03 14.72 5.82
CA ASP A 207 -10.26 14.87 5.03
C ASP A 207 -11.55 14.55 5.81
N ASN A 208 -11.44 13.94 7.01
CA ASN A 208 -12.56 13.57 7.89
C ASN A 208 -13.70 12.82 7.20
N GLN A 209 -13.38 12.00 6.20
CA GLN A 209 -14.38 11.21 5.49
C GLN A 209 -14.70 9.95 6.27
N VAL A 210 -15.99 9.71 6.47
CA VAL A 210 -16.49 8.47 7.08
C VAL A 210 -16.32 7.32 6.09
N VAL A 211 -15.55 6.32 6.50
CA VAL A 211 -15.24 5.13 5.71
C VAL A 211 -15.42 3.84 6.51
N GLN A 212 -15.56 2.73 5.80
CA GLN A 212 -15.61 1.38 6.38
C GLN A 212 -14.56 0.48 5.72
N LEU A 213 -14.14 -0.57 6.42
CA LEU A 213 -13.30 -1.59 5.82
C LEU A 213 -14.08 -2.29 4.69
N HIS A 214 -13.46 -2.41 3.52
CA HIS A 214 -14.07 -3.14 2.41
C HIS A 214 -14.26 -4.62 2.80
N PRO A 215 -15.39 -5.27 2.48
CA PRO A 215 -15.66 -6.67 2.85
C PRO A 215 -14.67 -7.68 2.25
N SER A 216 -13.79 -7.25 1.35
CA SER A 216 -12.69 -8.07 0.86
C SER A 216 -11.44 -8.05 1.75
N THR A 217 -11.44 -7.34 2.88
CA THR A 217 -10.29 -7.38 3.80
C THR A 217 -10.16 -8.77 4.42
N CYS A 218 -8.93 -9.19 4.69
CA CYS A 218 -8.64 -10.40 5.46
C CYS A 218 -8.59 -10.16 6.98
N LEU A 219 -8.74 -8.91 7.42
CA LEU A 219 -8.73 -8.56 8.84
C LEU A 219 -9.97 -9.10 9.56
N ASP A 220 -9.74 -9.84 10.64
CA ASP A 220 -10.77 -10.40 11.52
C ASP A 220 -11.17 -9.46 12.66
N HIS A 221 -10.34 -8.45 12.95
CA HIS A 221 -10.56 -7.41 13.95
C HIS A 221 -10.54 -6.01 13.29
N LYS A 222 -10.91 -4.99 14.07
CA LYS A 222 -10.85 -3.57 13.66
C LYS A 222 -9.68 -2.88 14.38
N PRO A 223 -8.53 -2.66 13.72
CA PRO A 223 -7.42 -1.93 14.32
C PRO A 223 -7.80 -0.47 14.55
N GLU A 224 -7.21 0.17 15.57
CA GLU A 224 -7.47 1.60 15.83
C GLU A 224 -6.94 2.50 14.72
N TRP A 225 -5.79 2.13 14.14
CA TRP A 225 -5.12 2.91 13.09
C TRP A 225 -4.79 2.00 11.92
N VAL A 226 -5.19 2.42 10.73
CA VAL A 226 -5.00 1.62 9.52
C VAL A 226 -4.47 2.46 8.37
N ILE A 227 -3.58 1.87 7.58
CA ILE A 227 -3.22 2.37 6.25
C ILE A 227 -4.07 1.65 5.22
N TYR A 228 -4.47 2.37 4.18
CA TYR A 228 -5.17 1.80 3.02
C TYR A 228 -4.49 2.19 1.71
N ASN A 229 -4.52 1.29 0.72
CA ASN A 229 -4.01 1.59 -0.62
C ASN A 229 -5.02 2.37 -1.47
N GLU A 230 -6.32 2.06 -1.32
CA GLU A 230 -7.34 2.53 -2.27
C GLU A 230 -8.62 2.94 -1.57
N PHE A 231 -9.15 4.07 -2.02
CA PHE A 231 -10.44 4.59 -1.61
C PHE A 231 -11.50 4.23 -2.65
N VAL A 232 -12.59 3.61 -2.24
CA VAL A 232 -13.68 3.15 -3.11
C VAL A 232 -14.96 3.92 -2.77
N LEU A 233 -15.40 4.77 -3.70
CA LEU A 233 -16.65 5.54 -3.62
C LEU A 233 -17.81 4.69 -4.16
N THR A 234 -18.73 4.28 -3.29
CA THR A 234 -20.00 3.64 -3.69
C THR A 234 -21.17 4.29 -2.95
N THR A 235 -22.24 3.56 -2.65
CA THR A 235 -23.29 4.00 -1.72
C THR A 235 -22.77 4.22 -0.30
N LYS A 236 -21.73 3.47 0.08
CA LYS A 236 -20.90 3.72 1.26
C LYS A 236 -19.45 3.86 0.83
N ASN A 237 -18.68 4.65 1.56
CA ASN A 237 -17.26 4.80 1.28
C ASN A 237 -16.51 3.64 1.94
N TYR A 238 -15.67 2.96 1.15
CA TYR A 238 -14.86 1.85 1.61
C TYR A 238 -13.38 2.12 1.39
N ILE A 239 -12.55 1.63 2.30
CA ILE A 239 -11.10 1.55 2.12
C ILE A 239 -10.69 0.11 1.86
N ARG A 240 -9.83 -0.09 0.85
CA ARG A 240 -9.42 -1.41 0.34
C ARG A 240 -7.91 -1.59 0.44
N THR A 241 -7.49 -2.82 0.68
CA THR A 241 -6.09 -3.21 0.94
C THR A 241 -5.59 -2.52 2.20
N VAL A 242 -6.04 -3.02 3.34
CA VAL A 242 -5.88 -2.36 4.63
C VAL A 242 -4.81 -3.06 5.47
N THR A 243 -4.01 -2.31 6.21
CA THR A 243 -2.99 -2.85 7.12
C THR A 243 -2.95 -2.07 8.40
N ASP A 244 -2.88 -2.79 9.51
CA ASP A 244 -2.74 -2.24 10.85
C ASP A 244 -1.41 -1.48 10.97
N ILE A 245 -1.41 -0.35 11.66
CA ILE A 245 -0.20 0.45 11.94
C ILE A 245 -0.24 1.03 13.34
N LYS A 246 0.94 1.32 13.88
CA LYS A 246 1.03 2.06 15.15
C LYS A 246 1.09 3.57 14.88
N PRO A 247 0.33 4.39 15.61
CA PRO A 247 0.34 5.85 15.44
C PRO A 247 1.71 6.49 15.72
N GLU A 248 2.52 5.86 16.57
CA GLU A 248 3.90 6.29 16.86
C GLU A 248 4.79 6.35 15.60
N TRP A 249 4.51 5.53 14.59
CA TRP A 249 5.27 5.53 13.33
C TRP A 249 4.93 6.72 12.46
N LEU A 250 3.69 7.21 12.51
CA LEU A 250 3.23 8.37 11.76
C LEU A 250 4.00 9.63 12.19
N LEU A 251 4.12 9.83 13.50
CA LEU A 251 4.85 10.96 14.10
C LEU A 251 6.36 10.89 13.81
N LYS A 252 6.95 9.69 13.85
CA LYS A 252 8.40 9.50 13.63
C LYS A 252 8.81 9.58 12.16
N LEU A 253 8.03 8.98 11.25
CA LEU A 253 8.42 8.81 9.85
C LEU A 253 7.97 10.00 8.97
N SER A 254 6.91 10.70 9.36
CA SER A 254 6.33 11.79 8.55
C SER A 254 5.92 13.00 9.42
N PRO A 255 6.85 13.60 10.18
CA PRO A 255 6.53 14.70 11.10
C PRO A 255 5.97 15.93 10.38
N GLN A 256 6.45 16.24 9.17
CA GLN A 256 5.97 17.38 8.38
C GLN A 256 4.47 17.29 8.04
N TYR A 257 3.97 16.08 7.77
CA TYR A 257 2.56 15.89 7.46
C TYR A 257 1.68 15.85 8.72
N TYR A 258 2.20 15.27 9.79
CA TYR A 258 1.55 15.12 11.10
C TYR A 258 1.89 16.26 12.07
N ASP A 259 2.08 17.47 11.55
CA ASP A 259 2.20 18.67 12.38
C ASP A 259 0.87 18.96 13.09
N LEU A 260 0.88 18.83 14.41
CA LEU A 260 -0.31 18.96 15.27
C LEU A 260 -0.86 20.40 15.32
N ILE A 261 -0.04 21.40 14.98
CA ILE A 261 -0.47 22.81 14.95
C ILE A 261 -1.52 22.99 13.86
N ASN A 262 -1.24 22.47 12.67
CA ASN A 262 -2.09 22.61 11.48
C ASN A 262 -3.11 21.46 11.32
N PHE A 263 -3.16 20.52 12.27
CA PHE A 263 -4.00 19.35 12.19
C PHE A 263 -5.45 19.66 12.62
N PRO A 264 -6.48 19.18 11.87
CA PRO A 264 -7.88 19.42 12.21
C PRO A 264 -8.25 18.79 13.55
N GLN A 265 -9.16 19.43 14.29
CA GLN A 265 -9.58 18.92 15.59
C GLN A 265 -10.44 17.65 15.44
N CYS A 266 -9.91 16.50 15.83
CA CYS A 266 -10.60 15.21 15.83
C CYS A 266 -10.05 14.27 16.93
N GLU A 267 -10.70 13.11 17.16
CA GLU A 267 -10.22 12.14 18.16
C GLU A 267 -8.80 11.64 17.83
N ALA A 268 -8.50 11.46 16.54
CA ALA A 268 -7.16 11.11 16.06
C ALA A 268 -6.10 12.14 16.49
N LYS A 269 -6.39 13.45 16.39
CA LYS A 269 -5.46 14.51 16.86
C LYS A 269 -5.17 14.39 18.34
N ARG A 270 -6.23 14.24 19.15
CA ARG A 270 -6.09 14.10 20.61
C ARG A 270 -5.25 12.88 20.99
N GLN A 271 -5.42 11.76 20.29
CA GLN A 271 -4.59 10.58 20.51
C GLN A 271 -3.12 10.84 20.15
N LEU A 272 -2.86 11.51 19.03
CA LEU A 272 -1.49 11.85 18.60
C LEU A 272 -0.81 12.83 19.59
N GLU A 273 -1.51 13.84 20.08
CA GLU A 273 -1.01 14.77 21.11
C GLU A 273 -0.61 14.04 22.39
N LEU A 274 -1.48 13.16 22.90
CA LEU A 274 -1.19 12.35 24.09
C LEU A 274 0.01 11.43 23.87
N LEU A 275 0.16 10.91 22.66
CA LEU A 275 1.24 9.99 22.32
C LEU A 275 2.57 10.73 22.16
N GLN A 276 2.57 11.93 21.58
CA GLN A 276 3.73 12.81 21.50
C GLN A 276 4.22 13.19 22.90
N ALA A 277 3.33 13.64 23.79
CA ALA A 277 3.70 13.99 25.17
C ALA A 277 4.31 12.80 25.94
N LYS A 278 3.75 11.59 25.74
CA LYS A 278 4.30 10.35 26.32
C LYS A 278 5.69 10.02 25.77
N MET A 279 5.93 10.23 24.48
CA MET A 279 7.23 9.98 23.86
C MET A 279 8.30 10.94 24.37
N GLU A 280 7.96 12.23 24.51
CA GLU A 280 8.85 13.26 25.07
C GLU A 280 9.23 12.93 26.53
N THR A 281 8.26 12.48 27.33
CA THR A 281 8.52 12.08 28.72
C THR A 281 9.45 10.86 28.81
N ARG A 282 9.31 9.88 27.92
CA ARG A 282 10.19 8.70 27.88
C ARG A 282 11.62 9.06 27.48
N GLN A 283 11.80 9.95 26.49
CA GLN A 283 13.14 10.41 26.09
C GLN A 283 13.86 11.11 27.23
N TYR A 284 13.14 11.88 28.06
CA TYR A 284 13.71 12.52 29.24
C TYR A 284 14.14 11.49 30.30
N GLN A 285 13.44 10.36 30.43
CA GLN A 285 13.78 9.30 31.40
C GLN A 285 14.95 8.42 30.95
N GLU A 286 15.15 8.20 29.65
CA GLU A 286 16.27 7.42 29.11
C GLU A 286 17.58 8.23 28.98
N GLY A 287 17.50 9.56 29.14
CA GLY A 287 18.63 10.48 29.10
C GLY A 287 19.39 10.68 30.43
N PHE A 288 19.07 9.88 31.46
CA PHE A 288 19.74 9.88 32.77
C PHE A 288 20.23 8.49 33.16
#